data_AF-A0A426CPB2-F1
#
_entry.id   AF-A0A426CPB2-F1
#
_cell.length_a   1.000
_cell.length_b   1.000
_cell.length_c   1.000
_cell.angle_alpha   90.00
_cell.angle_beta   90.00
_cell.angle_gamma   90.00
#
_symmetry.space_group_name_H-M   'P 1'
#
loop_
_entity.id
_entity.type
_entity.pdbx_description
1 polymer ?
#
loop_
_entity_poly.entity_id
_entity_poly.type
_entity_poly.pdbx_seq_one_letter_code
_entity_poly.pdbx_strand_id
1 'polypeptide(L)'
;MIGIGKGGQRTVKTVMMSRYACYLVIQNADPAKEIVAQGQTYFALQTRRQELSDEQVEEQRRLAIRSDLRRHNNREWFFDVFSGNSIS
;
A
#
# COMPACT_ATOMS: atom_id res chain seq x y z
N MET A 1 9.85 -11.39 33.80
CA MET A 1 10.89 -11.19 34.82
C MET A 1 12.17 -10.86 34.08
N ILE A 2 12.88 -9.80 34.44
CA ILE A 2 14.21 -9.50 33.90
C ILE A 2 15.17 -9.52 35.09
N GLY A 3 16.26 -10.28 34.97
CA GLY A 3 17.30 -10.33 35.99
C GLY A 3 18.08 -9.03 36.03
N ILE A 4 18.13 -8.42 37.21
CA ILE A 4 19.00 -7.28 37.50
C ILE A 4 20.22 -7.81 38.26
N GLY A 5 21.39 -7.18 38.09
CA GLY A 5 22.59 -7.49 38.88
C GLY A 5 22.27 -7.58 40.37
N LYS A 6 22.78 -8.64 41.02
CA LYS A 6 22.46 -9.10 42.40
C LYS A 6 21.10 -9.80 42.59
N GLY A 7 20.63 -10.57 41.61
CA GLY A 7 19.49 -11.50 41.80
C GLY A 7 18.12 -10.85 41.98
N GLY A 8 18.03 -9.52 41.78
CA GLY A 8 16.76 -8.78 41.84
C GLY A 8 15.91 -9.07 40.61
N GLN A 9 14.70 -9.57 40.83
CA GLN A 9 13.71 -9.81 39.79
C GLN A 9 12.80 -8.57 39.67
N ARG A 10 12.78 -7.89 38.52
CA ARG A 10 11.79 -6.81 38.28
C ARG A 10 10.56 -7.36 37.56
N THR A 11 9.39 -7.04 38.08
CA THR A 11 8.11 -7.26 37.40
C THR A 11 8.02 -6.31 36.20
N VAL A 12 7.91 -6.89 35.02
CA VAL A 12 7.68 -6.13 33.79
C VAL A 12 6.17 -5.90 33.69
N LYS A 13 5.75 -4.64 33.64
CA LYS A 13 4.34 -4.31 33.43
C LYS A 13 3.95 -4.66 32.00
N THR A 14 2.89 -5.45 31.85
CA THR A 14 2.22 -5.64 30.57
C THR A 14 1.36 -4.42 30.28
N VAL A 15 1.47 -3.87 29.08
CA VAL A 15 0.68 -2.72 28.63
C VAL A 15 -0.04 -3.13 27.34
N MET A 16 -1.34 -2.84 27.28
CA MET A 16 -2.11 -3.00 26.04
C MET A 16 -1.89 -1.76 25.18
N MET A 17 -1.53 -1.97 23.92
CA MET A 17 -1.20 -0.90 22.98
C MET A 17 -2.21 -0.88 21.83
N SER A 18 -2.29 0.25 21.13
CA SER A 18 -3.03 0.31 19.86
C SER A 18 -2.37 -0.60 18.83
N ARG A 19 -3.16 -1.07 17.86
CA ARG A 19 -2.68 -1.89 16.74
C ARG A 19 -1.50 -1.22 16.02
N TYR A 20 -1.60 0.08 15.76
CA TYR A 20 -0.55 0.85 15.10
C TYR A 20 0.74 0.87 15.92
N ALA A 21 0.65 1.05 17.24
CA ALA A 21 1.83 1.03 18.08
C ALA A 21 2.47 -0.38 18.14
N CYS A 22 1.67 -1.45 18.15
CA CYS A 22 2.20 -2.82 18.04
C CYS A 22 2.95 -3.05 16.71
N TYR A 23 2.47 -2.48 15.60
CA TYR A 23 3.15 -2.56 14.31
C TYR A 23 4.51 -1.85 14.34
N LEU A 24 4.56 -0.64 14.89
CA LEU A 24 5.82 0.10 15.04
C LEU A 24 6.82 -0.64 15.93
N VAL A 25 6.35 -1.27 17.01
CA VAL A 25 7.21 -2.09 17.89
C VAL A 25 7.82 -3.24 17.10
N ILE A 26 7.02 -4.00 16.33
CA ILE A 26 7.54 -5.11 15.52
C ILE A 26 8.51 -4.61 14.45
N GLN A 27 8.20 -3.51 13.76
CA GLN A 27 9.03 -2.99 12.68
C GLN A 27 10.41 -2.51 13.16
N ASN A 28 10.50 -1.95 14.36
CA ASN A 28 11.74 -1.39 14.92
C ASN A 28 12.45 -2.32 15.93
N ALA A 29 11.86 -3.48 16.25
CA ALA A 29 12.45 -4.42 17.18
C ALA A 29 13.62 -5.19 16.57
N ASP A 30 14.42 -5.77 17.46
CA ASP A 30 15.55 -6.63 17.13
C ASP A 30 15.10 -7.87 16.32
N PRO A 31 15.57 -8.01 15.06
CA PRO A 31 15.18 -9.09 14.16
C PRO A 31 15.73 -10.47 14.57
N ALA A 32 16.70 -10.53 15.49
CA ALA A 32 17.19 -11.81 16.01
C ALA A 32 16.10 -12.59 16.80
N LYS A 33 15.02 -11.90 17.21
CA LYS A 33 13.86 -12.55 17.84
C LYS A 33 12.94 -13.11 16.77
N GLU A 34 12.67 -14.41 16.85
CA GLU A 34 11.85 -15.14 15.85
C GLU A 34 10.49 -14.47 15.57
N ILE A 35 9.76 -14.07 16.61
CA ILE A 35 8.45 -13.42 16.48
C ILE A 35 8.57 -12.09 15.71
N VAL A 36 9.65 -11.35 15.92
CA VAL A 36 9.91 -10.08 15.23
C VAL A 36 10.19 -10.35 13.75
N ALA A 37 11.07 -11.32 13.44
CA ALA A 37 11.40 -11.70 12.07
C ALA A 37 10.17 -12.17 11.27
N GLN A 38 9.30 -12.99 11.89
CA GLN A 38 8.04 -13.41 11.28
C GLN A 38 7.12 -12.22 11.00
N GLY A 39 7.00 -11.30 11.97
CA GLY A 39 6.21 -10.07 11.81
C GLY A 39 6.74 -9.17 10.69
N GLN A 40 8.05 -8.97 10.61
CA GLN A 40 8.68 -8.20 9.53
C GLN A 40 8.47 -8.85 8.16
N THR A 41 8.57 -10.18 8.08
CA THR A 41 8.28 -10.93 6.85
C THR A 41 6.83 -10.75 6.41
N TYR A 42 5.89 -10.81 7.36
CA TYR A 42 4.48 -10.53 7.08
C TYR A 42 4.28 -9.13 6.50
N PHE A 43 4.89 -8.10 7.11
CA PHE A 43 4.80 -6.74 6.58
C PHE A 43 5.39 -6.62 5.17
N ALA A 44 6.55 -7.21 4.90
CA ALA A 44 7.15 -7.20 3.57
C ALA A 44 6.22 -7.81 2.52
N LEU A 45 5.60 -8.95 2.84
CA LEU A 45 4.64 -9.60 1.95
C LEU A 45 3.38 -8.75 1.75
N GLN A 46 2.82 -8.16 2.81
CA GLN A 46 1.63 -7.32 2.69
C GLN A 46 1.89 -6.06 1.87
N THR A 47 3.03 -5.40 2.07
CA THR A 47 3.42 -4.25 1.24
C THR A 47 3.50 -4.64 -0.23
N ARG A 48 4.14 -5.78 -0.55
CA ARG A 48 4.24 -6.24 -1.94
C ARG A 48 2.87 -6.54 -2.57
N ARG A 49 1.95 -7.11 -1.79
CA ARG A 49 0.58 -7.37 -2.26
C ARG A 49 -0.16 -6.07 -2.55
N GLN A 50 0.02 -5.06 -1.70
CA GLN A 50 -0.59 -3.75 -1.91
C GLN A 50 -0.02 -3.05 -3.13
N GLU A 51 1.31 -3.03 -3.30
CA GLU A 51 1.96 -2.45 -4.50
C GLU A 51 1.41 -3.05 -5.80
N LEU A 52 1.27 -4.38 -5.87
CA LEU A 52 0.72 -5.06 -7.04
C LEU A 52 -0.76 -4.71 -7.27
N SER A 53 -1.54 -4.61 -6.20
CA SER A 53 -2.94 -4.19 -6.30
C SER A 53 -3.06 -2.76 -6.82
N ASP A 54 -2.22 -1.84 -6.33
CA ASP A 54 -2.22 -0.44 -6.75
C ASP A 54 -1.78 -0.30 -8.21
N GLU A 55 -0.78 -1.07 -8.64
CA GLU A 55 -0.34 -1.13 -10.04
C GLU A 55 -1.46 -1.57 -10.98
N GLN A 56 -2.22 -2.61 -10.61
CA GLN A 56 -3.37 -3.08 -11.38
C GLN A 56 -4.48 -2.03 -11.49
N VAL A 57 -4.79 -1.33 -10.38
CA VAL A 57 -5.81 -0.27 -10.36
C VAL A 57 -5.39 0.89 -11.27
N GLU A 58 -4.13 1.30 -11.22
CA GLU A 58 -3.61 2.38 -12.07
C GLU A 58 -3.55 1.99 -13.56
N GLU A 59 -3.23 0.73 -13.88
CA GLU A 59 -3.31 0.24 -15.26
C GLU A 59 -4.74 0.27 -15.79
N GLN A 60 -5.71 -0.22 -15.02
CA GLN A 60 -7.12 -0.18 -15.39
C GLN A 60 -7.61 1.26 -15.59
N ARG A 61 -7.22 2.17 -14.69
CA ARG A 61 -7.53 3.59 -14.79
C ARG A 61 -6.97 4.20 -16.08
N ARG A 62 -5.72 3.89 -16.42
CA ARG A 62 -5.07 4.36 -17.66
C ARG A 62 -5.80 3.87 -18.90
N LEU A 63 -6.22 2.60 -18.93
CA LEU A 63 -6.98 2.04 -20.05
C LEU A 63 -8.35 2.68 -20.18
N ALA A 64 -9.07 2.89 -19.07
CA ALA A 64 -10.36 3.57 -19.06
C ALA A 64 -10.27 4.99 -19.63
N ILE A 65 -9.27 5.78 -19.19
CA ILE A 65 -9.03 7.13 -19.72
C ILE A 65 -8.74 7.09 -21.22
N ARG A 66 -7.91 6.14 -21.69
CA ARG A 66 -7.62 5.98 -23.12
C ARG A 66 -8.88 5.65 -23.93
N SER A 67 -9.75 4.77 -23.42
CA SER A 67 -11.00 4.46 -24.11
C SER A 67 -11.94 5.65 -24.16
N ASP A 68 -12.03 6.43 -23.09
CA ASP A 68 -12.88 7.63 -23.02
C ASP A 68 -12.39 8.70 -23.99
N LEU A 69 -11.07 8.96 -24.04
CA LEU A 69 -10.47 9.89 -24.99
C LEU A 69 -10.70 9.48 -26.44
N ARG A 70 -10.53 8.19 -26.78
CA ARG A 70 -10.82 7.69 -28.14
C ARG A 70 -12.28 7.88 -28.49
N ARG A 71 -13.19 7.64 -27.55
CA ARG A 71 -14.64 7.81 -27.75
C ARG A 71 -14.99 9.28 -27.99
N HIS A 72 -14.46 10.19 -27.17
CA HIS A 72 -14.65 11.62 -27.36
C HIS A 72 -14.07 12.09 -28.69
N ASN A 73 -12.84 11.71 -29.03
CA ASN A 73 -12.22 12.09 -30.30
C ASN A 73 -13.01 11.60 -31.53
N ASN A 74 -13.52 10.36 -31.50
CA ASN A 74 -14.36 9.86 -32.57
C ASN A 74 -15.69 10.62 -32.67
N ARG A 75 -16.26 11.06 -31.54
CA ARG A 75 -17.51 11.83 -31.53
C ARG A 75 -17.32 13.24 -32.06
N GLU A 76 -16.24 13.91 -31.66
CA GLU A 76 -15.86 15.23 -32.19
C GLU A 76 -15.56 15.15 -33.69
N TRP A 77 -14.79 14.15 -34.13
CA TRP A 77 -14.52 13.95 -35.56
C TRP A 77 -15.79 13.68 -36.36
N PHE A 78 -16.72 12.89 -35.81
CA PHE A 78 -18.02 12.67 -36.43
C PHE A 78 -18.84 13.96 -36.47
N PHE A 79 -18.82 14.76 -35.41
CA PHE A 79 -19.50 16.05 -35.41
C PHE A 79 -18.89 17.02 -36.42
N ASP A 80 -17.56 17.14 -36.52
CA ASP A 80 -16.87 18.01 -37.48
C ASP A 80 -17.14 17.59 -38.93
N VAL A 81 -17.08 16.29 -39.23
CA VAL A 81 -17.35 15.76 -40.58
C VAL A 81 -18.80 16.01 -41.01
N PHE A 82 -19.77 15.91 -40.09
CA PHE A 82 -21.19 16.11 -40.41
C PHE A 82 -21.69 17.55 -40.27
N SER A 83 -21.02 18.40 -39.48
CA SER A 83 -21.37 19.82 -39.30
C SER A 83 -20.84 20.72 -40.43
N GLY A 84 -20.07 20.19 -41.36
CA GLY A 84 -19.65 20.92 -42.57
C GLY A 84 -18.65 22.04 -42.32
N ASN A 85 -17.99 22.07 -41.15
CA ASN A 85 -16.84 22.93 -40.93
C ASN A 85 -15.63 22.36 -41.68
N SER A 86 -15.58 22.65 -42.99
CA SER A 86 -14.38 22.51 -43.80
C SER A 86 -13.27 23.31 -43.13
N ILE A 87 -12.22 22.62 -42.67
CA ILE A 87 -10.95 23.26 -42.32
C ILE A 87 -10.48 24.01 -43.57
N SER A 88 -10.59 25.33 -43.56
CA SER A 88 -9.87 26.25 -44.43
C SER A 88 -8.47 26.47 -43.88
#